data_AF-A0A9D1KMQ7-F1
#
_entry.id   AF-A0A9D1KMQ7-F1
#
_cell.length_a   1.000
_cell.length_b   1.000
_cell.length_c   1.000
_cell.angle_alpha   90.00
_cell.angle_beta   90.00
_cell.angle_gamma   90.00
#
_symmetry.space_group_name_H-M   'P 1'
#
loop_
_entity.id
_entity.type
_entity.pdbx_description
1 polymer ?
#
loop_
_entity_poly.entity_id
_entity_poly.type
_entity_poly.pdbx_seq_one_letter_code
_entity_poly.pdbx_strand_id
1 'polypeptide(L)'
;MPPFPDAAHVALGDEQLRRNLGHATSTIRTKRLNAVAELPDWQELRMAGASIKDDTLAHLDEHLEQFAAAATAAGATVHWARDAEEACAIGVEIAQRHQVDEVVKVKSMATQEIELNEALEAAGIAAWETDLAELIVQLGGDTPSHFLVPAIHRNRHEIADIFTRRMGEVGRP
;
A
#
# COMPACT_ATOMS: atom_id res chain seq x y z
N MET A 1 16.02 -4.67 -12.22
CA MET A 1 15.51 -3.60 -13.10
C MET A 1 16.61 -3.10 -14.02
N PRO A 2 16.30 -2.74 -15.28
CA PRO A 2 17.25 -2.04 -16.15
C PRO A 2 17.60 -0.64 -15.59
N PRO A 3 18.74 -0.04 -15.98
CA PRO A 3 19.09 1.33 -15.63
C PRO A 3 18.00 2.33 -16.05
N PHE A 4 17.87 3.42 -15.28
CA PHE A 4 16.82 4.43 -15.50
C PHE A 4 16.75 4.96 -16.95
N PRO A 5 17.85 5.32 -17.64
CA PRO A 5 17.77 5.82 -19.01
C PRO A 5 17.12 4.82 -19.98
N ASP A 6 17.45 3.53 -19.85
CA ASP A 6 16.93 2.47 -20.71
C ASP A 6 15.44 2.23 -20.41
N ALA A 7 15.08 2.15 -19.13
CA ALA A 7 13.70 2.02 -18.68
C ALA A 7 12.84 3.20 -19.17
N ALA A 8 13.37 4.42 -19.06
CA ALA A 8 12.68 5.64 -19.47
C ALA A 8 12.43 5.68 -20.98
N HIS A 9 13.39 5.26 -21.81
CA HIS A 9 13.19 5.22 -23.27
C HIS A 9 12.04 4.29 -23.66
N VAL A 10 11.96 3.11 -23.05
CA VAL A 10 10.87 2.16 -23.29
C VAL A 10 9.54 2.73 -22.79
N ALA A 11 9.49 3.20 -21.54
CA ALA A 11 8.26 3.70 -20.91
C ALA A 11 7.71 4.96 -21.60
N LEU A 12 8.58 5.86 -22.09
CA LEU A 12 8.15 7.06 -22.83
C LEU A 12 7.63 6.73 -24.23
N GLY A 13 7.98 5.56 -24.77
CA GLY A 13 7.42 5.03 -26.02
C GLY A 13 6.02 4.42 -25.85
N ASP A 14 5.60 4.10 -24.63
CA ASP A 14 4.27 3.54 -24.36
C ASP A 14 3.22 4.66 -24.32
N GLU A 15 2.47 4.79 -25.42
CA GLU A 15 1.41 5.79 -25.53
C GLU A 15 0.24 5.54 -24.56
N GLN A 16 -0.07 4.28 -24.25
CA GLN A 16 -1.16 3.93 -23.34
C GLN A 16 -0.80 4.38 -21.92
N LEU A 17 0.39 3.99 -21.46
CA LEU A 17 0.95 4.39 -20.17
C LEU A 17 0.94 5.91 -20.00
N ARG A 18 1.44 6.64 -21.01
CA ARG A 18 1.49 8.10 -20.98
C ARG A 18 0.12 8.74 -20.93
N ARG A 19 -0.85 8.23 -21.70
CA ARG A 19 -2.24 8.70 -21.65
C ARG A 19 -2.85 8.47 -20.27
N ASN A 20 -2.67 7.27 -19.71
CA ASN A 20 -3.20 6.89 -18.40
C ASN A 20 -2.64 7.81 -17.30
N LEU A 21 -1.31 7.94 -17.22
CA LEU A 21 -0.65 8.79 -16.23
C LEU A 21 -1.03 10.26 -16.37
N GLY A 22 -1.04 10.80 -17.60
CA GLY A 22 -1.43 12.18 -17.86
C GLY A 22 -2.87 12.47 -17.42
N HIS A 23 -3.81 11.60 -17.79
CA HIS A 23 -5.20 11.73 -17.37
C HIS A 23 -5.36 11.64 -15.85
N ALA A 24 -4.80 10.62 -15.21
CA ALA A 24 -4.96 10.39 -13.78
C ALA A 24 -4.36 11.52 -12.94
N THR A 25 -3.12 11.92 -13.23
CA THR A 25 -2.43 13.00 -12.48
C THR A 25 -3.13 14.35 -12.66
N SER A 26 -3.60 14.67 -13.87
CA SER A 26 -4.40 15.89 -14.10
C SER A 26 -5.70 15.89 -13.30
N THR A 27 -6.39 14.75 -13.26
CA THR A 27 -7.67 14.59 -12.56
C THR A 27 -7.49 14.75 -11.05
N ILE A 28 -6.50 14.06 -10.47
CA ILE A 28 -6.19 14.14 -9.04
C ILE A 28 -5.80 15.58 -8.66
N ARG A 29 -4.96 16.22 -9.48
CA ARG A 29 -4.52 17.60 -9.23
C ARG A 29 -5.69 18.57 -9.27
N THR A 30 -6.57 18.48 -10.26
CA THR A 30 -7.76 19.34 -10.37
C THR A 30 -8.71 19.13 -9.19
N LYS A 31 -9.01 17.87 -8.83
CA LYS A 31 -9.85 17.57 -7.65
C LYS A 31 -9.28 18.15 -6.37
N ARG A 32 -7.96 18.01 -6.15
CA ARG A 32 -7.28 18.61 -5.01
C ARG A 32 -7.43 20.14 -5.02
N LEU A 33 -7.21 20.79 -6.16
CA LEU A 33 -7.34 22.25 -6.26
C LEU A 33 -8.76 22.73 -5.94
N ASN A 34 -9.78 22.01 -6.41
CA ASN A 34 -11.17 22.34 -6.12
C ASN A 34 -11.48 22.20 -4.62
N ALA A 35 -11.13 21.06 -4.01
CA ALA A 35 -11.34 20.83 -2.58
C ALA A 35 -10.60 21.85 -1.70
N VAL A 36 -9.38 22.25 -2.11
CA VAL A 36 -8.63 23.32 -1.43
C VAL A 36 -9.33 24.67 -1.56
N ALA A 37 -9.90 24.98 -2.73
CA ALA A 37 -10.58 26.26 -2.95
C ALA A 37 -11.90 26.40 -2.16
N GLU A 38 -12.47 25.29 -1.69
CA GLU A 38 -13.65 25.30 -0.80
C GLU A 38 -13.32 25.81 0.62
N LEU A 39 -12.04 25.86 1.00
CA LEU A 39 -11.58 26.19 2.35
C LEU A 39 -10.75 27.50 2.34
N PRO A 40 -11.32 28.63 2.78
CA PRO A 40 -10.62 29.91 2.84
C PRO A 40 -9.35 29.88 3.71
N ASP A 41 -9.30 28.97 4.68
CA ASP A 41 -8.27 28.78 5.70
C ASP A 41 -7.39 27.53 5.44
N TRP A 42 -7.41 26.96 4.21
CA TRP A 42 -6.69 25.73 3.87
C TRP A 42 -5.24 25.67 4.36
N GLN A 43 -4.50 26.78 4.24
CA GLN A 43 -3.09 26.86 4.61
C GLN A 43 -2.92 26.72 6.12
N GLU A 44 -3.81 27.33 6.91
CA GLU A 44 -3.81 27.22 8.36
C GLU A 44 -4.14 25.79 8.80
N LEU A 45 -5.18 25.18 8.20
CA LEU A 45 -5.54 23.78 8.44
C LEU A 45 -4.38 22.82 8.10
N ARG A 46 -3.70 23.05 6.97
CA ARG A 46 -2.53 22.26 6.58
C ARG A 46 -1.40 22.38 7.59
N MET A 47 -1.11 23.58 8.08
CA MET A 47 -0.07 23.82 9.08
C MET A 47 -0.43 23.20 10.43
N ALA A 48 -1.69 23.30 10.86
CA ALA A 48 -2.19 22.64 12.06
C ALA A 48 -2.03 21.11 11.96
N GLY A 49 -2.42 20.52 10.83
CA GLY A 49 -2.24 19.09 10.58
C GLY A 49 -0.77 18.65 10.57
N ALA A 50 0.14 19.48 10.04
CA ALA A 50 1.57 19.21 10.11
C ALA A 50 2.09 19.27 11.56
N SER A 51 1.72 20.29 12.32
CA SER A 51 2.11 20.43 13.72
C SER A 51 1.63 19.27 14.59
N ILE A 52 0.41 18.76 14.35
CA ILE A 52 -0.12 17.59 15.07
C ILE A 52 0.72 16.34 14.76
N LYS A 53 1.12 16.16 13.49
CA LYS A 53 1.99 15.03 13.11
C LYS A 53 3.36 15.12 13.75
N ASP A 54 3.95 16.31 13.77
CA ASP A 54 5.25 16.53 14.42
C ASP A 54 5.19 16.25 15.92
N ASP A 55 4.14 16.72 16.59
CA ASP A 55 3.90 16.46 18.02
C ASP A 55 3.65 14.98 18.31
N THR A 56 2.86 14.31 17.47
CA THR A 56 2.61 12.86 17.57
C THR A 56 3.90 12.06 17.42
N LEU A 57 4.79 12.46 16.51
CA LEU A 57 6.08 11.80 16.32
C LEU A 57 7.05 12.08 17.48
N ALA A 58 6.97 13.25 18.10
CA ALA A 58 7.77 13.60 19.27
C ALA A 58 7.40 12.78 20.52
N HIS A 59 6.15 12.30 20.61
CA HIS A 59 5.61 11.48 21.70
C HIS A 59 5.21 10.08 21.22
N LEU A 60 5.92 9.56 20.22
CA LEU A 60 5.55 8.31 19.56
C LEU A 60 5.57 7.12 20.53
N ASP A 61 6.49 7.11 21.48
CA ASP A 61 6.58 6.11 22.55
C ASP A 61 5.28 6.02 23.37
N GLU A 62 4.77 7.15 23.86
CA GLU A 62 3.53 7.21 24.63
C GLU A 62 2.32 6.77 23.78
N HIS A 63 2.25 7.23 22.53
CA HIS A 63 1.16 6.88 21.63
C HIS A 63 1.15 5.40 21.23
N LEU A 64 2.33 4.78 21.07
CA LEU A 64 2.42 3.35 20.77
C LEU A 64 1.94 2.49 21.95
N GLU A 65 2.30 2.84 23.18
CA GLU A 65 1.77 2.16 24.38
C GLU A 65 0.26 2.34 24.52
N GLN A 66 -0.24 3.56 24.30
CA GLN A 66 -1.67 3.85 24.34
C GLN A 66 -2.43 3.04 23.28
N PHE A 67 -1.92 3.00 22.04
CA PHE A 67 -2.50 2.19 20.97
C PHE A 67 -2.49 0.71 21.34
N ALA A 68 -1.37 0.19 21.83
CA ALA A 68 -1.24 -1.22 22.17
C ALA A 68 -2.23 -1.64 23.27
N ALA A 69 -2.40 -0.81 24.30
CA ALA A 69 -3.38 -1.03 25.36
C ALA A 69 -4.82 -1.02 24.82
N ALA A 70 -5.17 -0.03 23.98
CA ALA A 70 -6.50 0.08 23.40
C ALA A 70 -6.82 -1.06 22.43
N ALA A 71 -5.87 -1.44 21.57
CA ALA A 71 -6.02 -2.55 20.63
C ALA A 71 -6.18 -3.88 21.37
N THR A 72 -5.39 -4.11 22.42
CA THR A 72 -5.49 -5.29 23.28
C THR A 72 -6.85 -5.35 23.99
N ALA A 73 -7.33 -4.23 24.52
CA ALA A 73 -8.66 -4.14 25.13
C ALA A 73 -9.79 -4.42 24.13
N ALA A 74 -9.59 -4.11 22.85
CA ALA A 74 -10.50 -4.44 21.76
C ALA A 74 -10.37 -5.90 21.25
N GLY A 75 -9.47 -6.70 21.83
CA GLY A 75 -9.28 -8.11 21.50
C GLY A 75 -8.20 -8.39 20.45
N ALA A 76 -7.43 -7.39 20.02
CA ALA A 76 -6.27 -7.62 19.18
C ALA A 76 -5.10 -8.19 20.00
N THR A 77 -4.20 -8.93 19.35
CA THR A 77 -2.90 -9.28 19.93
C THR A 77 -1.85 -8.37 19.30
N VAL A 78 -1.13 -7.61 20.14
CA VAL A 78 -0.08 -6.69 19.68
C VAL A 78 1.27 -7.37 19.81
N HIS A 79 1.99 -7.42 18.70
CA HIS A 79 3.36 -7.93 18.64
C HIS A 79 4.33 -6.78 18.45
N TRP A 80 5.43 -6.81 19.19
CA TRP A 80 6.50 -5.83 19.08
C TRP A 80 7.71 -6.46 18.40
N ALA A 81 8.31 -5.72 17.47
CA ALA A 81 9.50 -6.11 16.74
C ALA A 81 10.50 -4.94 16.75
N ARG A 82 11.78 -5.25 16.92
CA ARG A 82 12.88 -4.27 16.95
C ARG A 82 13.31 -3.87 15.54
N ASP A 83 13.13 -4.76 14.56
CA ASP A 83 13.56 -4.59 13.18
C ASP A 83 12.68 -5.38 12.20
N ALA A 84 13.04 -5.28 10.92
CA ALA A 84 12.36 -5.93 9.80
C ALA A 84 12.39 -7.47 9.91
N GLU A 85 13.51 -8.05 10.33
CA GLU A 85 13.68 -9.50 10.42
C GLU A 85 12.75 -10.08 11.48
N GLU A 86 12.71 -9.47 12.66
CA GLU A 86 11.83 -9.88 13.75
C GLU A 86 10.35 -9.71 13.39
N ALA A 87 9.99 -8.61 12.73
CA ALA A 87 8.62 -8.36 12.28
C ALA A 87 8.15 -9.40 11.25
N CYS A 88 9.01 -9.76 10.28
CA CYS A 88 8.71 -10.78 9.29
C CYS A 88 8.60 -12.18 9.91
N ALA A 89 9.53 -12.53 10.81
CA ALA A 89 9.49 -13.79 11.53
C ALA A 89 8.17 -13.95 12.30
N ILE A 90 7.75 -12.91 13.03
CA ILE A 90 6.46 -12.91 13.74
C ILE A 90 5.29 -13.12 12.78
N GLY A 91 5.26 -12.43 11.64
CA GLY A 91 4.19 -12.58 10.65
C GLY A 91 4.08 -14.02 10.12
N VAL A 92 5.22 -14.62 9.76
CA VAL A 92 5.30 -16.02 9.31
C VAL A 92 4.88 -16.99 10.41
N GLU A 93 5.36 -16.80 11.64
CA GLU A 93 5.02 -17.65 12.78
C GLU A 93 3.52 -17.61 13.12
N ILE A 94 2.88 -16.45 13.01
CA ILE A 94 1.43 -16.30 13.22
C ILE A 94 0.68 -17.16 12.19
N ALA A 95 1.00 -17.02 10.90
CA ALA A 95 0.35 -17.79 9.84
C ALA A 95 0.56 -19.32 10.03
N GLN A 96 1.79 -19.74 10.33
CA GLN A 96 2.11 -21.15 10.58
C GLN A 96 1.39 -21.71 11.81
N ARG A 97 1.30 -20.94 12.91
CA ARG A 97 0.58 -21.34 14.13
C ARG A 97 -0.91 -21.57 13.85
N HIS A 98 -1.49 -20.76 12.98
CA HIS A 98 -2.87 -20.93 12.53
C HIS A 98 -3.03 -21.96 11.42
N GLN A 99 -1.94 -22.58 10.95
CA GLN A 99 -1.93 -23.57 9.87
C GLN A 99 -2.62 -23.06 8.60
N VAL A 100 -2.41 -21.78 8.29
CA VAL A 100 -2.92 -21.15 7.08
C VAL A 100 -1.83 -21.04 6.03
N ASP A 101 -2.22 -21.18 4.77
CA ASP A 101 -1.42 -20.97 3.57
C ASP A 101 -1.79 -19.67 2.86
N GLU A 102 -2.69 -18.87 3.43
CA GLU A 102 -3.19 -17.62 2.87
C GLU A 102 -3.53 -16.63 3.98
N VAL A 103 -3.14 -15.37 3.81
CA VAL A 103 -3.46 -14.24 4.71
C VAL A 103 -3.96 -13.05 3.91
N VAL A 104 -4.88 -12.31 4.51
CA VAL A 104 -5.34 -11.01 4.01
C VAL A 104 -4.83 -9.94 4.95
N LYS A 105 -4.19 -8.90 4.41
CA LYS A 105 -3.66 -7.78 5.19
C LYS A 105 -4.06 -6.43 4.63
N VAL A 106 -4.06 -5.43 5.51
CA VAL A 106 -4.23 -4.03 5.12
C VAL A 106 -2.96 -3.52 4.45
N LYS A 107 -3.12 -2.67 3.44
CA LYS A 107 -2.01 -1.96 2.82
C LYS A 107 -1.26 -1.16 3.87
N SER A 108 0.03 -1.46 4.00
CA SER A 108 0.94 -0.74 4.88
C SER A 108 2.27 -0.58 4.17
N MET A 109 2.77 0.65 4.19
CA MET A 109 4.07 0.96 3.59
C MET A 109 5.19 0.36 4.42
N ALA A 110 5.02 0.32 5.74
CA ALA A 110 5.96 -0.36 6.63
C ALA A 110 6.09 -1.84 6.27
N THR A 111 4.99 -2.54 5.93
CA THR A 111 5.07 -3.96 5.54
C THR A 111 5.76 -4.17 4.19
N GLN A 112 5.68 -3.18 3.29
CA GLN A 112 6.38 -3.23 2.00
C GLN A 112 7.87 -2.94 2.16
N GLU A 113 8.23 -1.98 3.02
CA GLU A 113 9.63 -1.62 3.30
C GLU A 113 10.40 -2.76 3.99
N ILE A 114 9.72 -3.59 4.79
CA ILE A 114 10.31 -4.77 5.43
C ILE A 114 10.17 -6.06 4.61
N GLU A 115 9.57 -6.00 3.41
CA GLU A 115 9.39 -7.16 2.52
C GLU A 115 8.57 -8.30 3.16
N LEU A 116 7.52 -7.96 3.91
CA LEU A 116 6.71 -8.95 4.63
C LEU A 116 6.01 -9.94 3.69
N ASN A 117 5.56 -9.48 2.51
CA ASN A 117 4.86 -10.34 1.56
C ASN A 117 5.83 -11.40 0.99
N GLU A 118 7.05 -11.00 0.68
CA GLU A 118 8.13 -11.87 0.20
C GLU A 118 8.54 -12.89 1.27
N ALA A 119 8.61 -12.48 2.54
CA ALA A 119 8.87 -13.40 3.65
C ALA A 119 7.76 -14.45 3.83
N LEU A 120 6.50 -14.05 3.70
CA LEU A 120 5.35 -14.96 3.73
C LEU A 120 5.37 -15.92 2.52
N GLU A 121 5.63 -15.40 1.32
CA GLU A 121 5.71 -16.20 0.09
C GLU A 121 6.83 -17.24 0.17
N ALA A 122 8.01 -16.87 0.68
CA ALA A 122 9.13 -17.79 0.90
C ALA A 122 8.80 -18.92 1.89
N ALA A 123 7.85 -18.69 2.81
CA ALA A 123 7.32 -19.67 3.73
C ALA A 123 6.10 -20.45 3.19
N GLY A 124 5.71 -20.24 1.92
CA GLY A 124 4.59 -20.91 1.27
C GLY A 124 3.22 -20.34 1.65
N ILE A 125 3.16 -19.09 2.10
CA ILE A 125 1.94 -18.41 2.53
C ILE A 125 1.62 -17.27 1.54
N ALA A 126 0.46 -17.33 0.90
CA ALA A 126 0.00 -16.27 0.01
C ALA A 126 -0.47 -15.05 0.81
N ALA A 127 0.03 -13.86 0.47
CA ALA A 127 -0.36 -12.60 1.11
C ALA A 127 -1.14 -11.69 0.15
N TRP A 128 -2.39 -11.40 0.48
CA TRP A 128 -3.26 -10.54 -0.33
C TRP A 128 -3.53 -9.20 0.37
N GLU A 129 -3.39 -8.11 -0.40
CA GLU A 129 -3.70 -6.77 0.08
C GLU A 129 -5.21 -6.47 -0.03
N THR A 130 -5.76 -5.77 0.97
CA THR A 130 -7.15 -5.29 0.90
C THR A 130 -7.30 -4.00 0.09
N ASP A 131 -6.20 -3.32 -0.23
CA ASP A 131 -6.22 -2.17 -1.13
C ASP A 131 -6.40 -2.64 -2.57
N LEU A 132 -7.46 -2.18 -3.23
CA LEU A 132 -7.80 -2.61 -4.58
C LEU A 132 -6.70 -2.30 -5.60
N ALA A 133 -5.99 -1.18 -5.45
CA ALA A 133 -4.95 -0.82 -6.39
C ALA A 133 -3.71 -1.69 -6.21
N GLU A 134 -3.34 -2.03 -4.97
CA GLU A 134 -2.32 -3.05 -4.72
C GLU A 134 -2.75 -4.41 -5.25
N LEU A 135 -4.00 -4.84 -5.02
CA LEU A 135 -4.50 -6.10 -5.56
C LEU A 135 -4.43 -6.15 -7.11
N ILE A 136 -4.76 -5.04 -7.79
CA ILE A 136 -4.61 -4.93 -9.25
C ILE A 136 -3.15 -5.14 -9.68
N VAL A 137 -2.21 -4.54 -8.95
CA VAL A 137 -0.77 -4.66 -9.21
C VAL A 137 -0.31 -6.11 -8.97
N GLN A 138 -0.72 -6.73 -7.86
CA GLN A 138 -0.43 -8.13 -7.54
C GLN A 138 -0.98 -9.09 -8.62
N LEU A 139 -2.27 -8.97 -8.96
CA LEU A 139 -2.90 -9.79 -10.01
C LEU A 139 -2.23 -9.62 -11.37
N GLY A 140 -1.79 -8.41 -11.68
CA GLY A 140 -1.10 -8.06 -12.91
C GLY A 140 0.35 -8.53 -12.98
N GLY A 141 0.94 -9.00 -11.86
CA GLY A 141 2.37 -9.29 -11.78
C GLY A 141 3.22 -8.05 -12.08
N ASP A 142 2.74 -6.87 -11.64
CA ASP A 142 3.26 -5.56 -11.98
C ASP A 142 3.94 -4.90 -10.77
N THR A 143 4.54 -3.74 -10.99
CA THR A 143 5.08 -2.88 -9.93
C THR A 143 4.22 -1.61 -9.77
N PRO A 144 4.09 -1.07 -8.55
CA PRO A 144 3.31 0.14 -8.32
C PRO A 144 4.00 1.36 -8.97
N SER A 145 3.23 2.18 -9.70
CA SER A 145 3.76 3.42 -10.30
C SER A 145 3.65 4.64 -9.38
N HIS A 146 2.86 4.55 -8.31
CA HIS A 146 2.65 5.66 -7.38
C HIS A 146 2.23 5.18 -5.99
N PHE A 147 2.88 5.70 -4.95
CA PHE A 147 2.73 5.28 -3.55
C PHE A 147 1.29 5.34 -2.99
N LEU A 148 0.52 6.37 -3.35
CA LEU A 148 -0.88 6.53 -2.90
C LEU A 148 -1.91 5.88 -3.82
N VAL A 149 -1.55 5.61 -5.07
CA VAL A 149 -2.46 5.07 -6.11
C VAL A 149 -1.65 4.08 -6.97
N PRO A 150 -1.32 2.90 -6.42
CA PRO A 150 -0.39 1.93 -6.99
C PRO A 150 -0.58 1.65 -8.49
N ALA A 151 -1.84 1.42 -8.88
CA ALA A 151 -2.24 1.09 -10.24
C ALA A 151 -2.57 2.32 -11.13
N ILE A 152 -2.08 3.52 -10.80
CA ILE A 152 -2.39 4.77 -11.55
C ILE A 152 -2.08 4.69 -13.04
N HIS A 153 -1.16 3.81 -13.43
CA HIS A 153 -0.76 3.56 -14.80
C HIS A 153 -1.71 2.65 -15.58
N ARG A 154 -2.72 2.05 -14.93
CA ARG A 154 -3.70 1.15 -15.55
C ARG A 154 -5.05 1.85 -15.74
N ASN A 155 -5.64 1.71 -16.92
CA ASN A 155 -7.01 2.18 -17.15
C ASN A 155 -8.05 1.11 -16.85
N ARG A 156 -9.34 1.51 -16.77
CA ARG A 156 -10.44 0.59 -16.41
C ARG A 156 -10.57 -0.66 -17.29
N HIS A 157 -10.18 -0.61 -18.57
CA HIS A 157 -10.25 -1.77 -19.46
C HIS A 157 -9.11 -2.74 -19.15
N GLU A 158 -7.90 -2.24 -18.96
CA GLU A 158 -6.77 -3.07 -18.49
C GLU A 158 -7.07 -3.73 -17.15
N ILE A 159 -7.68 -2.97 -16.22
CA ILE A 159 -8.11 -3.48 -14.93
C ILE A 159 -9.14 -4.59 -15.12
N ALA A 160 -10.18 -4.38 -15.93
CA ALA A 160 -11.19 -5.40 -16.22
C ALA A 160 -10.55 -6.67 -16.79
N ASP A 161 -9.63 -6.54 -17.75
CA ASP A 161 -8.91 -7.66 -18.36
C ASP A 161 -8.01 -8.41 -17.35
N ILE A 162 -7.41 -7.71 -16.38
CA ILE A 162 -6.66 -8.33 -15.28
C ILE A 162 -7.61 -9.15 -14.41
N PHE A 163 -8.71 -8.57 -13.94
CA PHE A 163 -9.69 -9.29 -13.11
C PHE A 163 -10.28 -10.50 -13.83
N THR A 164 -10.73 -10.36 -15.08
CA THR A 164 -11.31 -11.46 -15.84
C THR A 164 -10.34 -12.63 -16.00
N ARG A 165 -9.04 -12.35 -16.19
CA ARG A 165 -8.05 -13.40 -16.42
C ARG A 165 -7.51 -14.02 -15.13
N ARG A 166 -7.32 -13.21 -14.08
CA ARG A 166 -6.48 -13.57 -12.93
C ARG A 166 -7.25 -13.77 -11.63
N MET A 167 -8.43 -13.15 -11.49
CA MET A 167 -9.17 -13.19 -10.22
C MET A 167 -9.61 -14.62 -9.84
N GLY A 168 -9.90 -15.47 -10.83
CA GLY A 168 -10.28 -16.87 -10.58
C GLY A 168 -9.13 -17.76 -10.08
N GLU A 169 -7.89 -17.27 -10.08
CA GLU A 169 -6.71 -17.99 -9.61
C GLU A 169 -6.38 -17.67 -8.14
N VAL A 170 -7.07 -16.71 -7.52
CA VAL A 170 -6.72 -16.18 -6.19
C VAL A 170 -7.91 -16.21 -5.23
N GLY A 171 -7.63 -16.40 -3.95
CA GLY A 171 -8.65 -16.56 -2.91
C GLY A 171 -9.21 -17.98 -2.84
N ARG A 172 -9.51 -18.45 -1.62
CA ARG A 172 -10.30 -19.67 -1.42
C ARG A 172 -11.74 -19.48 -1.96
N PRO A 173 -12.30 -20.46 -2.69
CA PRO A 173 -13.66 -20.39 -3.22
C PRO A 173 -14.74 -20.38 -2.12
#